data_AF-A0A9W6X763-F1
#
_entry.id   AF-A0A9W6X763-F1
#
_cell.length_a   1.000
_cell.length_b   1.000
_cell.length_c   1.000
_cell.angle_alpha   90.00
_cell.angle_beta   90.00
_cell.angle_gamma   90.00
#
_symmetry.space_group_name_H-M   'P 1'
#
loop_
_entity.id
_entity.type
_entity.pdbx_description
1 polymer ?
#
loop_
_entity_poly.entity_id
_entity_poly.type
_entity_poly.pdbx_seq_one_letter_code
_entity_poly.pdbx_strand_id
1 'polypeptide(L)'
;MRQKWTNTSLSMDVLDAPGGDLAKSLVISTLFHEITDVTWSAKKDTLTITLTKAQELPWKSLNGAAKNMEDHIEYDDSFFD
;
A
#
# COMPACT_ATOMS: atom_id res chain seq x y z
N MET A 1 -5.39 0.48 13.79
CA MET A 1 -4.77 0.09 12.50
C MET A 1 -4.64 -1.43 12.46
N ARG A 2 -5.35 -2.09 11.54
CA ARG A 2 -5.22 -3.54 11.30
C ARG A 2 -4.41 -3.74 10.02
N GLN A 3 -3.43 -4.61 10.08
CA GLN A 3 -2.56 -4.90 8.95
C GLN A 3 -2.55 -6.40 8.67
N LYS A 4 -2.66 -6.76 7.39
CA LYS A 4 -2.50 -8.12 6.89
C LYS A 4 -1.54 -8.06 5.70
N TRP A 5 -0.57 -8.96 5.68
CA TRP A 5 0.34 -9.07 4.54
C TRP A 5 0.73 -10.52 4.33
N THR A 6 1.16 -10.80 3.11
CA THR A 6 1.83 -12.04 2.70
C THR A 6 3.12 -11.68 2.01
N ASN A 7 3.92 -12.66 1.60
CA ASN A 7 5.14 -12.39 0.86
C ASN A 7 4.89 -11.58 -0.42
N THR A 8 3.68 -11.54 -0.97
CA THR A 8 3.37 -10.84 -2.23
C THR A 8 2.20 -9.87 -2.13
N SER A 9 1.68 -9.56 -0.94
CA SER A 9 0.52 -8.65 -0.82
C SER A 9 0.49 -7.90 0.50
N LEU A 10 -0.17 -6.74 0.50
CA LEU A 10 -0.36 -5.90 1.69
C LEU A 10 -1.80 -5.37 1.72
N SER A 11 -2.43 -5.43 2.87
CA SER A 11 -3.69 -4.75 3.19
C SER A 11 -3.55 -4.07 4.54
N MET A 12 -3.87 -2.79 4.60
CA MET A 12 -3.80 -2.00 5.83
C MET A 12 -5.01 -1.09 5.95
N ASP A 13 -5.68 -1.17 7.08
CA ASP A 13 -6.82 -0.32 7.43
C ASP A 13 -6.27 0.97 8.04
N VAL A 14 -6.40 2.08 7.31
CA VAL A 14 -5.70 3.35 7.59
C VAL A 14 -6.52 4.28 8.49
N LEU A 15 -7.83 4.35 8.26
CA LEU A 15 -8.74 5.20 9.02
C LEU A 15 -10.00 4.43 9.39
N ASP A 16 -10.39 4.54 10.65
CA ASP A 16 -11.70 4.14 11.14
C ASP A 16 -12.60 5.39 11.15
N ALA A 17 -13.81 5.28 10.61
CA ALA A 17 -14.84 6.31 10.63
C ALA A 17 -15.36 6.54 12.06
N PRO A 18 -15.93 7.73 12.37
CA PRO A 18 -16.67 7.94 13.60
C PRO A 18 -17.86 6.96 13.65
N GLY A 19 -17.74 5.90 14.46
CA GLY A 19 -18.69 4.78 14.49
C GLY A 19 -18.02 3.40 14.43
N GLY A 20 -16.73 3.34 14.11
CA GLY A 20 -15.94 2.10 14.08
C GLY A 20 -15.97 1.36 12.74
N ASP A 21 -16.65 1.92 11.73
CA ASP A 21 -16.59 1.43 10.35
C ASP A 21 -15.26 1.78 9.69
N LEU A 22 -14.81 0.98 8.73
CA LEU A 22 -13.58 1.24 8.00
C LEU A 22 -13.78 2.39 7.01
N ALA A 23 -13.09 3.52 7.22
CA ALA A 23 -13.21 4.69 6.35
C ALA A 23 -12.28 4.61 5.12
N LYS A 24 -11.03 4.14 5.31
CA LYS A 24 -10.05 3.99 4.22
C LYS A 24 -9.10 2.83 4.48
N SER A 25 -8.81 2.06 3.44
CA SER A 25 -7.76 1.03 3.45
C SER A 25 -6.81 1.21 2.28
N LEU A 26 -5.55 0.86 2.50
CA LEU A 26 -4.54 0.67 1.48
C LEU A 26 -4.46 -0.81 1.15
N VAL A 27 -4.71 -1.17 -0.11
CA VAL A 27 -4.64 -2.56 -0.58
C VAL A 27 -3.71 -2.65 -1.78
N ILE A 28 -2.69 -3.50 -1.66
CA ILE A 28 -1.78 -3.90 -2.73
C ILE A 28 -1.93 -5.42 -2.88
N SER A 29 -2.77 -5.83 -3.83
CA SER A 29 -3.12 -7.23 -4.04
C SER A 29 -1.94 -8.07 -4.51
N THR A 30 -1.03 -7.47 -5.27
CA THR A 30 0.17 -8.12 -5.80
C THR A 30 1.34 -7.15 -5.75
N LEU A 31 2.40 -7.50 -5.02
CA LEU A 31 3.66 -6.77 -5.00
C LEU A 31 4.52 -7.18 -6.19
N PHE A 32 5.35 -6.26 -6.67
CA PHE A 32 6.24 -6.51 -7.80
C PHE A 32 7.25 -7.64 -7.55
N HIS A 33 7.72 -7.76 -6.30
CA HIS A 33 8.52 -8.88 -5.82
C HIS A 33 8.14 -9.23 -4.39
N GLU A 34 8.64 -10.38 -3.95
CA GLU A 34 8.42 -10.87 -2.61
C GLU A 34 9.04 -9.96 -1.54
N ILE A 35 8.35 -9.88 -0.40
CA ILE A 35 8.77 -9.20 0.81
C ILE A 35 8.87 -10.20 1.96
N THR A 36 9.73 -9.92 2.93
CA THR A 36 9.94 -10.76 4.12
C THR A 36 9.42 -10.13 5.38
N ASP A 37 9.20 -8.81 5.37
CA ASP A 37 8.73 -8.07 6.54
C ASP A 37 8.03 -6.77 6.11
N VAL A 38 7.16 -6.28 7.00
CA VAL A 38 6.50 -4.99 6.86
C VAL A 38 6.49 -4.27 8.20
N THR A 39 7.05 -3.07 8.22
CA THR A 39 6.97 -2.15 9.36
C THR A 39 6.26 -0.87 8.97
N TRP A 40 5.73 -0.15 9.95
CA TRP A 40 5.05 1.11 9.71
C TRP A 40 5.28 2.11 10.84
N SER A 41 5.15 3.39 10.51
CA SER A 41 5.16 4.48 11.49
C SER A 41 4.21 5.58 11.05
N ALA A 42 3.48 6.16 11.99
CA ALA A 42 2.57 7.26 11.75
C ALA A 42 3.10 8.55 12.37
N LYS A 43 3.07 9.63 11.60
CA LYS A 43 3.20 11.02 12.03
C LYS A 43 1.90 11.74 11.71
N LYS A 44 1.71 12.94 12.27
CA LYS A 44 0.47 13.73 12.23
C LYS A 44 -0.39 13.49 10.97
N ASP A 45 0.19 13.75 9.80
CA ASP A 45 -0.52 13.67 8.52
C ASP A 45 0.16 12.69 7.54
N THR A 46 0.99 11.76 8.03
CA THR A 46 1.79 10.88 7.17
C THR A 46 1.95 9.50 7.77
N LEU A 47 1.59 8.48 6.98
CA LEU A 47 1.85 7.08 7.28
C LEU A 47 3.01 6.59 6.40
N THR A 48 4.11 6.19 7.02
CA THR A 48 5.24 5.57 6.33
C THR A 48 5.17 4.07 6.52
N ILE A 49 5.14 3.33 5.41
CA ILE A 49 5.17 1.88 5.38
C ILE A 49 6.49 1.46 4.75
N THR A 50 7.21 0.57 5.41
CA THR A 50 8.49 0.05 4.94
C THR A 50 8.34 -1.45 4.67
N LEU A 51 8.60 -1.82 3.42
CA LEU A 51 8.59 -3.21 2.96
C LEU A 51 10.02 -3.71 2.83
N THR A 52 10.35 -4.79 3.53
CA THR A 52 11.66 -5.43 3.41
C THR A 52 11.62 -6.40 2.24
N LYS A 53 12.44 -6.15 1.22
CA LYS A 53 12.51 -7.02 0.04
C LYS A 53 13.09 -8.39 0.42
N ALA A 54 12.55 -9.46 -0.16
CA ALA A 54 13.11 -10.79 -0.01
C ALA A 54 14.46 -10.96 -0.73
N GLN A 55 14.70 -10.16 -1.77
CA GLN A 55 15.92 -10.17 -2.58
C GLN A 55 16.34 -8.73 -2.92
N GLU A 56 17.65 -8.49 -2.99
CA GLU A 56 18.22 -7.20 -3.41
C GLU A 56 18.12 -6.99 -4.93
N LEU A 57 16.89 -6.96 -5.43
CA LEU A 57 16.60 -6.64 -6.82
C LEU A 57 15.98 -5.24 -6.94
N PRO A 58 16.29 -4.51 -8.03
CA PRO A 58 15.65 -3.24 -8.31
C PRO A 58 14.16 -3.47 -8.60
N TRP A 59 13.30 -2.71 -7.92
CA TRP A 59 11.86 -2.72 -8.19
C TRP A 59 11.56 -1.63 -9.20
N LYS A 60 10.90 -1.97 -10.30
CA LYS A 60 10.43 -1.00 -11.29
C LYS A 60 9.07 -0.40 -10.94
N SER A 61 8.33 -1.10 -10.08
CA SER A 61 7.00 -0.73 -9.61
C SER A 61 6.77 -1.28 -8.21
N LEU A 62 5.81 -0.72 -7.47
CA LEU A 62 5.31 -1.26 -6.21
C LEU A 62 4.27 -2.38 -6.47
N ASN A 63 3.39 -2.16 -7.46
CA ASN A 63 2.33 -3.09 -7.82
C ASN A 63 2.83 -4.04 -8.90
N GLY A 64 2.73 -5.35 -8.64
CA GLY A 64 3.10 -6.41 -9.59
C GLY A 64 2.19 -6.49 -10.81
N ALA A 65 0.98 -5.90 -10.76
CA ALA A 65 0.12 -5.72 -11.92
C ALA A 65 0.60 -4.59 -12.85
N ALA A 66 1.23 -3.56 -12.30
CA ALA A 66 1.75 -2.41 -13.05
C ALA A 66 3.17 -2.69 -13.56
N LYS A 67 3.30 -3.66 -14.48
CA LYS A 67 4.58 -4.03 -15.11
C LYS A 67 5.16 -2.92 -16.00
N ASN A 68 4.34 -1.96 -16.42
CA ASN A 68 4.75 -0.72 -17.09
C ASN A 68 4.31 0.48 -16.22
N MET A 69 5.22 1.44 -15.99
CA MET A 69 4.97 2.64 -15.17
C MET A 69 3.83 3.53 -15.72
N GLU A 70 3.46 3.35 -16.97
CA GLU A 70 2.46 4.15 -17.69
C GLU A 70 1.02 3.73 -17.39
N ASP A 71 0.78 2.53 -16.86
CA ASP A 71 -0.58 1.96 -16.87
C ASP A 71 -1.48 2.45 -15.72
N HIS A 72 -0.98 2.85 -14.55
CA HIS A 72 -1.86 3.07 -13.39
C HIS A 72 -1.40 4.16 -12.40
N ILE A 73 -1.41 5.42 -12.83
CA ILE A 73 -1.71 6.52 -11.90
C ILE A 73 -3.01 7.17 -12.40
N GLU A 74 -4.15 6.54 -12.08
CA GLU A 74 -5.42 7.27 -12.09
C GLU A 74 -5.42 8.15 -10.83
N TYR A 75 -5.20 9.45 -11.03
CA TYR A 75 -5.58 10.43 -10.04
C TYR A 75 -7.11 10.44 -10.03
N ASP A 76 -7.70 10.09 -8.88
CA ASP A 76 -9.12 10.31 -8.65
C ASP A 76 -9.36 11.82 -8.58
N ASP A 77 -9.66 12.43 -9.74
CA ASP A 77 -9.93 13.85 -9.91
C ASP A 77 -11.29 14.27 -9.31
N SER A 78 -11.94 13.44 -8.48
CA SER A 78 -13.23 13.75 -7.86
C SER A 78 -13.15 14.68 -6.64
N PHE A 79 -12.24 15.66 -6.67
CA PHE A 79 -12.13 16.71 -5.64
C PHE A 79 -12.34 18.12 -6.20
N PHE A 80 -13.37 18.34 -7.02
CA PHE A 80 -14.03 19.64 -7.13
C PHE A 80 -15.53 19.48 -7.42
N ASP A 81 -16.35 19.62 -6.38
CA ASP A 81 -17.63 20.35 -6.43
C ASP A 81 -17.85 21.06 -5.08
#